data_AF-B9LWL6-F1
#
_entry.id   AF-B9LWL6-F1
#
_cell.length_a   1.000
_cell.length_b   1.000
_cell.length_c   1.000
_cell.angle_alpha   90.00
_cell.angle_beta   90.00
_cell.angle_gamma   90.00
#
_symmetry.space_group_name_H-M   'P 1'
#
loop_
_entity.id
_entity.type
_entity.pdbx_description
1 polymer ?
#
loop_
_entity_poly.entity_id
_entity_poly.type
_entity_poly.pdbx_seq_one_letter_code
_entity_poly.pdbx_strand_id
1 'polypeptide(L)'
;MITKQWADIDGWWDNHVEYHGHGLEVVSKLIEQSNLQWAANESIFTQDPLCESWEPQSPMSGPLRTNQEENWSQWLAHLIRSSDGRFSHELFGVPEQSTTSVDREIHMSSQEHHDRRVDIIVEFPELSFSIELKKGDEHYEKSSEAAYLAEANTDHDKPWTHYLLVPELKQPAVVDAFGDNIDLSGAGTPTIYSEAFVDVEILWWNDVAAALRRAITAEINENWQASAYLFITLIEQKIMQFHSQSAIEQITAGGDVPDLASVRGVDIDDQIKYLRASLGGDPRD
;
A
#
# COMPACT_ATOMS: atom_id res chain seq x y z
N MET A 1 26.87 -7.90 38.84
CA MET A 1 25.92 -8.50 37.87
C MET A 1 25.14 -7.42 37.13
N ILE A 2 24.51 -6.47 37.84
CA ILE A 2 23.75 -5.35 37.24
C ILE A 2 24.60 -4.45 36.32
N THR A 3 25.85 -4.14 36.68
CA THR A 3 26.74 -3.28 35.88
C THR A 3 27.16 -3.88 34.53
N LYS A 4 27.16 -5.21 34.39
CA LYS A 4 27.47 -5.87 33.12
C LYS A 4 26.28 -5.80 32.16
N GLN A 5 25.06 -5.94 32.70
CA GLN A 5 23.83 -5.82 31.93
C GLN A 5 23.63 -4.41 31.37
N TRP A 6 24.02 -3.36 32.10
CA TRP A 6 23.98 -1.99 31.57
C TRP A 6 25.00 -1.76 30.46
N ALA A 7 26.23 -2.24 30.59
CA ALA A 7 27.23 -2.13 29.53
C ALA A 7 26.83 -2.89 28.24
N ASP A 8 26.16 -4.03 28.38
CA ASP A 8 25.62 -4.80 27.25
C ASP A 8 24.44 -4.04 26.57
N ILE A 9 23.60 -3.34 27.34
CA ILE A 9 22.52 -2.49 26.82
C ILE A 9 23.07 -1.24 26.13
N ASP A 10 24.05 -0.56 26.75
CA ASP A 10 24.68 0.64 26.19
C ASP A 10 25.37 0.30 24.86
N GLY A 11 26.12 -0.80 24.80
CA GLY A 11 26.74 -1.26 23.55
C GLY A 11 25.74 -1.69 22.48
N TRP A 12 24.60 -2.27 22.86
CA TRP A 12 23.51 -2.52 21.91
C TRP A 12 22.89 -1.20 21.41
N TRP A 13 22.69 -0.23 22.30
CA TRP A 13 22.10 1.07 21.97
C TRP A 13 23.00 1.87 21.03
N ASP A 14 24.31 1.93 21.29
CA ASP A 14 25.27 2.61 20.41
C ASP A 14 25.25 2.00 19.00
N ASN A 15 25.27 0.66 18.89
CA ASN A 15 25.18 -0.03 17.61
C ASN A 15 23.83 0.23 16.91
N HIS A 16 22.73 0.26 17.66
CA HIS A 16 21.40 0.52 17.13
C HIS A 16 21.29 1.95 16.59
N VAL A 17 21.81 2.93 17.33
CA VAL A 17 21.87 4.34 16.90
C VAL A 17 22.75 4.51 15.67
N GLU A 18 23.92 3.87 15.64
CA GLU A 18 24.82 3.91 14.47
C GLU A 18 24.16 3.29 13.23
N TYR A 19 23.54 2.11 13.39
CA TYR A 19 22.81 1.42 12.32
C TYR A 19 21.67 2.27 11.77
N HIS A 20 20.80 2.77 12.65
CA HIS A 20 19.69 3.63 12.25
C HIS A 20 20.18 4.92 11.61
N GLY A 21 21.22 5.56 12.15
CA GLY A 21 21.83 6.75 11.56
C GLY A 21 22.30 6.50 10.13
N HIS A 22 23.02 5.40 9.89
CA HIS A 22 23.45 5.02 8.55
C HIS A 22 22.27 4.73 7.62
N GLY A 23 21.26 4.01 8.10
CA GLY A 23 20.05 3.73 7.32
C GLY A 23 19.31 4.99 6.90
N LEU A 24 19.14 5.97 7.80
CA LEU A 24 18.53 7.26 7.49
C LEU A 24 19.33 8.05 6.44
N GLU A 25 20.66 8.03 6.48
CA GLU A 25 21.50 8.63 5.45
C GLU A 25 21.31 7.96 4.08
N VAL A 26 21.16 6.63 4.05
CA VAL A 26 20.88 5.88 2.82
C VAL A 26 19.51 6.25 2.26
N VAL A 27 18.48 6.28 3.10
CA VAL A 27 17.12 6.71 2.69
C VAL A 27 17.15 8.12 2.13
N SER A 28 17.80 9.07 2.80
CA SER A 28 17.91 10.46 2.32
C SER A 28 18.53 10.52 0.92
N LYS A 29 19.61 9.78 0.67
CA LYS A 29 20.24 9.71 -0.67
C LYS A 29 19.34 9.08 -1.72
N LEU A 30 18.55 8.07 -1.35
CA LEU A 30 17.60 7.43 -2.27
C LEU A 30 16.45 8.39 -2.63
N ILE A 31 15.93 9.16 -1.67
CA ILE A 31 14.92 10.20 -1.95
C ILE A 31 15.51 11.28 -2.85
N GLU A 32 16.74 11.73 -2.61
CA GLU A 32 17.45 12.67 -3.51
C GLU A 32 17.58 12.12 -4.94
N GLN A 33 17.93 10.83 -5.09
CA GLN A 33 17.98 10.19 -6.42
C GLN A 33 16.60 10.11 -7.07
N SER A 34 15.57 9.80 -6.29
CA SER A 34 14.20 9.77 -6.77
C SER A 34 13.74 11.14 -7.25
N ASN A 35 14.07 12.22 -6.54
CA ASN A 35 13.81 13.58 -6.99
C ASN A 35 14.40 13.87 -8.38
N LEU A 36 15.58 13.33 -8.69
CA LEU A 36 16.16 13.49 -10.03
C LEU A 36 15.33 12.77 -11.11
N GLN A 37 14.75 11.61 -10.79
CA GLN A 37 13.82 10.92 -11.71
C GLN A 37 12.51 11.69 -11.86
N TRP A 38 11.90 12.12 -10.76
CA TRP A 38 10.67 12.93 -10.79
C TRP A 38 10.84 14.24 -11.56
N ALA A 39 11.95 14.95 -11.38
CA ALA A 39 12.25 16.16 -12.11
C ALA A 39 12.46 15.95 -13.63
N ALA A 40 12.79 14.72 -14.04
CA ALA A 40 12.97 14.35 -15.44
C ALA A 40 11.70 13.82 -16.11
N ASN A 41 10.66 13.49 -15.34
CA ASN A 41 9.41 12.92 -15.84
C ASN A 41 8.47 14.02 -16.38
N GLU A 42 7.48 13.62 -17.19
CA GLU A 42 6.45 14.52 -17.76
C GLU A 42 5.29 14.81 -16.80
N SER A 43 5.41 14.43 -15.52
CA SER A 43 4.40 14.73 -14.49
C SER A 43 4.42 16.22 -14.10
N ILE A 44 3.28 16.71 -13.59
CA ILE A 44 3.19 18.05 -12.99
C ILE A 44 3.99 18.18 -11.68
N PHE A 45 4.42 17.06 -11.09
CA PHE A 45 5.25 17.02 -9.90
C PHE A 45 6.71 16.73 -10.28
N THR A 46 7.63 17.45 -9.63
CA THR A 46 9.07 17.36 -9.90
C THR A 46 9.87 16.81 -8.72
N GLN A 47 9.17 16.40 -7.66
CA GLN A 47 9.76 15.87 -6.43
C GLN A 47 9.09 14.56 -6.04
N ASP A 48 9.79 13.75 -5.26
CA ASP A 48 9.28 12.50 -4.72
C ASP A 48 8.16 12.75 -3.68
N PRO A 49 7.11 11.92 -3.66
CA PRO A 49 6.06 11.90 -2.64
C PRO A 49 6.56 11.90 -1.17
N LEU A 50 7.76 11.39 -0.90
CA LEU A 50 8.41 11.36 0.42
C LEU A 50 9.24 12.61 0.74
N CYS A 51 9.32 13.61 -0.13
CA CYS A 51 10.03 14.85 0.20
C CYS A 51 9.36 15.63 1.33
N GLU A 52 8.03 15.67 1.33
CA GLU A 52 7.23 16.44 2.28
C GLU A 52 6.63 15.55 3.35
N SER A 53 6.64 16.00 4.60
CA SER A 53 5.91 15.32 5.67
C SER A 53 4.43 15.68 5.61
N TRP A 54 3.59 14.65 5.47
CA TRP A 54 2.15 14.74 5.65
C TRP A 54 1.73 14.17 6.99
N GLU A 55 2.65 14.11 7.95
CA GLU A 55 2.29 13.84 9.33
C GLU A 55 1.37 14.92 9.85
N PRO A 56 0.11 14.57 10.18
CA PRO A 56 -0.82 15.59 10.61
C PRO A 56 -0.38 16.10 11.98
N GLN A 57 -0.39 17.42 12.16
CA GLN A 57 -0.50 17.97 13.51
C GLN A 57 -1.84 17.58 14.17
N SER A 58 -2.83 17.12 13.38
CA SER A 58 -4.12 16.59 13.83
C SER A 58 -4.70 15.57 12.84
N PRO A 59 -5.23 14.41 13.26
CA PRO A 59 -5.77 13.36 12.38
C PRO A 59 -6.99 13.78 11.53
N MET A 60 -7.50 14.99 11.73
CA MET A 60 -8.57 15.60 10.94
C MET A 60 -8.05 16.58 9.86
N SER A 61 -6.75 16.78 9.78
CA SER A 61 -6.12 17.71 8.84
C SER A 61 -5.85 17.03 7.49
N GLY A 62 -6.22 17.71 6.40
CA GLY A 62 -6.01 17.25 5.03
C GLY A 62 -7.30 16.80 4.33
N PRO A 63 -7.27 16.64 2.99
CA PRO A 63 -8.46 16.29 2.20
C PRO A 63 -8.85 14.81 2.33
N LEU A 64 -7.92 13.92 2.71
CA LEU A 64 -8.21 12.52 3.04
C LEU A 64 -8.23 12.33 4.55
N ARG A 65 -9.38 11.87 5.08
CA ARG A 65 -9.49 11.38 6.45
C ARG A 65 -8.88 9.98 6.53
N THR A 66 -7.63 9.91 6.95
CA THR A 66 -6.84 8.66 6.98
C THR A 66 -7.25 7.68 8.11
N ASN A 67 -8.17 8.09 8.97
CA ASN A 67 -8.63 7.36 10.16
C ASN A 67 -9.75 6.33 9.90
N GLN A 68 -10.35 6.31 8.70
CA GLN A 68 -11.43 5.38 8.36
C GLN A 68 -11.06 4.62 7.08
N GLU A 69 -11.28 3.31 7.08
CA GLU A 69 -10.98 2.40 5.97
C GLU A 69 -11.76 2.75 4.71
N GLU A 70 -13.01 3.20 4.86
CA GLU A 70 -13.90 3.59 3.77
C GLU A 70 -13.35 4.74 2.91
N ASN A 71 -12.56 5.63 3.51
CA ASN A 71 -11.95 6.74 2.78
C ASN A 71 -10.79 6.26 1.88
N TRP A 72 -10.07 5.21 2.29
CA TRP A 72 -9.01 4.60 1.48
C TRP A 72 -9.59 3.91 0.26
N SER A 73 -10.65 3.11 0.46
CA SER A 73 -11.36 2.50 -0.67
C SER A 73 -12.00 3.56 -1.57
N GLN A 74 -12.42 4.72 -1.03
CA GLN A 74 -13.01 5.80 -1.84
C GLN A 74 -12.00 6.37 -2.82
N TRP A 75 -10.79 6.61 -2.33
CA TRP A 75 -9.70 7.14 -3.12
C TRP A 75 -9.18 6.13 -4.14
N LEU A 76 -9.01 4.87 -3.74
CA LEU A 76 -8.61 3.83 -4.67
C LEU A 76 -9.64 3.69 -5.81
N ALA A 77 -10.93 3.61 -5.49
CA ALA A 77 -11.98 3.55 -6.50
C ALA A 77 -12.03 4.83 -7.36
N HIS A 78 -11.76 6.00 -6.79
CA HIS A 78 -11.65 7.22 -7.58
C HIS A 78 -10.52 7.10 -8.61
N LEU A 79 -9.31 6.72 -8.20
CA LEU A 79 -8.15 6.61 -9.07
C LEU A 79 -8.31 5.53 -10.15
N ILE A 80 -8.93 4.39 -9.82
CA ILE A 80 -9.26 3.36 -10.82
C ILE A 80 -10.24 3.93 -11.84
N ARG A 81 -11.31 4.61 -11.39
CA ARG A 81 -12.37 5.14 -12.27
C ARG A 81 -11.89 6.26 -13.17
N SER A 82 -10.99 7.11 -12.68
CA SER A 82 -10.57 8.33 -13.38
C SER A 82 -9.26 8.19 -14.16
N SER A 83 -8.62 7.02 -14.11
CA SER A 83 -7.44 6.69 -14.94
C SER A 83 -7.85 6.38 -16.38
N ASP A 84 -6.93 6.61 -17.31
CA ASP A 84 -7.03 6.15 -18.70
C ASP A 84 -7.02 4.61 -18.85
N GLY A 85 -6.68 3.88 -17.78
CA GLY A 85 -6.56 2.42 -17.74
C GLY A 85 -5.17 1.95 -17.34
N ARG A 86 -4.17 2.83 -17.42
CA ARG A 86 -2.77 2.51 -17.11
C ARG A 86 -2.58 2.10 -15.66
N PHE A 87 -3.22 2.78 -14.71
CA PHE A 87 -3.12 2.38 -13.31
C PHE A 87 -3.65 0.97 -13.08
N SER A 88 -4.80 0.65 -13.67
CA SER A 88 -5.37 -0.69 -13.56
C SER A 88 -4.49 -1.75 -14.23
N HIS A 89 -3.90 -1.42 -15.39
CA HIS A 89 -2.92 -2.29 -16.06
C HIS A 89 -1.70 -2.57 -15.18
N GLU A 90 -1.11 -1.52 -14.61
CA GLU A 90 0.09 -1.60 -13.77
C GLU A 90 -0.13 -2.36 -12.45
N LEU A 91 -1.34 -2.30 -11.89
CA LEU A 91 -1.66 -2.93 -10.61
C LEU A 91 -2.23 -4.35 -10.76
N PHE A 92 -3.16 -4.55 -11.69
CA PHE A 92 -3.92 -5.81 -11.81
C PHE A 92 -3.51 -6.65 -13.02
N GLY A 93 -2.61 -6.16 -13.88
CA GLY A 93 -2.21 -6.86 -15.11
C GLY A 93 -3.31 -6.96 -16.17
N VAL A 94 -4.40 -6.20 -16.02
CA VAL A 94 -5.53 -6.18 -16.96
C VAL A 94 -5.17 -5.36 -18.21
N PRO A 95 -5.89 -5.49 -19.34
CA PRO A 95 -5.63 -4.66 -20.52
C PRO A 95 -5.66 -3.16 -20.19
N GLU A 96 -4.73 -2.40 -20.77
CA GLU A 96 -4.67 -0.94 -20.62
C GLU A 96 -5.85 -0.28 -21.35
N GLN A 97 -6.97 -0.17 -20.64
CA GLN A 97 -8.21 0.44 -21.12
C GLN A 97 -9.01 1.01 -19.94
N SER A 98 -9.88 1.98 -20.21
CA SER A 98 -10.76 2.54 -19.19
C SER A 98 -11.79 1.51 -18.72
N THR A 99 -12.12 1.57 -17.43
CA THR A 99 -13.17 0.74 -16.82
C THR A 99 -14.55 1.06 -17.39
N THR A 100 -15.42 0.06 -17.48
CA THR A 100 -16.85 0.25 -17.77
C THR A 100 -17.58 0.85 -16.57
N SER A 101 -17.31 0.31 -15.38
CA SER A 101 -17.86 0.79 -14.12
C SER A 101 -16.86 0.58 -12.98
N VAL A 102 -16.97 1.43 -11.96
CA VAL A 102 -16.29 1.26 -10.68
C VAL A 102 -17.30 1.62 -9.61
N ASP A 103 -17.76 0.60 -8.89
CA ASP A 103 -18.78 0.70 -7.87
C ASP A 103 -18.18 0.44 -6.50
N ARG A 104 -18.81 1.02 -5.47
CA ARG A 104 -18.30 1.02 -4.10
C ARG A 104 -19.38 0.62 -3.12
N GLU A 105 -18.96 -0.04 -2.06
CA GLU A 105 -19.79 -0.31 -0.88
C GLU A 105 -21.12 -0.97 -1.26
N ILE A 106 -21.05 -1.92 -2.21
CA ILE A 106 -22.22 -2.58 -2.77
C ILE A 106 -22.70 -3.64 -1.80
N HIS A 107 -23.94 -3.48 -1.35
CA HIS A 107 -24.58 -4.42 -0.44
C HIS A 107 -25.15 -5.59 -1.24
N MET A 108 -24.63 -6.78 -0.98
CA MET A 108 -25.05 -8.03 -1.59
C MET A 108 -25.82 -8.85 -0.56
N SER A 109 -27.03 -9.25 -0.95
CA SER A 109 -27.89 -10.10 -0.12
C SER A 109 -27.72 -11.56 -0.49
N SER A 110 -27.83 -12.47 0.48
CA SER A 110 -27.85 -13.91 0.21
C SER A 110 -28.95 -14.62 1.00
N GLN A 111 -29.53 -15.66 0.38
CA GLN A 111 -30.47 -16.55 1.08
C GLN A 111 -29.75 -17.67 1.84
N GLU A 112 -28.53 -18.00 1.42
CA GLU A 112 -27.74 -19.12 1.94
C GLU A 112 -26.59 -18.66 2.84
N HIS A 113 -26.11 -17.45 2.62
CA HIS A 113 -24.99 -16.83 3.31
C HIS A 113 -25.43 -15.53 3.99
N HIS A 114 -24.53 -14.92 4.76
CA HIS A 114 -24.84 -13.64 5.36
C HIS A 114 -24.73 -12.52 4.33
N ASP A 115 -25.54 -11.48 4.50
CA ASP A 115 -25.37 -10.25 3.72
C ASP A 115 -23.94 -9.70 3.90
N ARG A 116 -23.35 -9.25 2.80
CA ARG A 116 -22.00 -8.66 2.78
C ARG A 116 -22.03 -7.34 2.02
N ARG A 117 -21.10 -6.46 2.37
CA ARG A 117 -20.81 -5.24 1.62
C ARG A 117 -19.45 -5.43 0.96
N VAL A 118 -19.40 -5.41 -0.36
CA VAL A 118 -18.15 -5.47 -1.12
C VAL A 118 -17.60 -4.05 -1.23
N ASP A 119 -16.33 -3.85 -0.89
CA ASP A 119 -15.74 -2.50 -0.83
C ASP A 119 -15.66 -1.84 -2.22
N ILE A 120 -15.15 -2.56 -3.23
CA ILE A 120 -15.04 -2.08 -4.62
C ILE A 120 -15.36 -3.22 -5.59
N ILE A 121 -16.16 -2.93 -6.61
CA ILE A 121 -16.32 -3.77 -7.81
C ILE A 121 -15.88 -2.95 -9.02
N VAL A 122 -15.11 -3.57 -9.90
CA VAL A 122 -14.62 -2.97 -11.13
C VAL A 122 -14.99 -3.85 -12.30
N GLU A 123 -15.63 -3.25 -13.31
CA GLU A 123 -16.00 -3.97 -14.52
C GLU A 123 -15.25 -3.42 -15.72
N PHE A 124 -14.73 -4.34 -16.52
CA PHE A 124 -14.25 -4.10 -17.87
C PHE A 124 -15.20 -4.77 -18.87
N PRO A 125 -15.03 -4.52 -20.18
CA PRO A 125 -15.82 -5.20 -21.19
C PRO A 125 -15.69 -6.74 -21.10
N GLU A 126 -14.48 -7.25 -20.87
CA GLU A 126 -14.15 -8.68 -20.98
C GLU A 126 -13.83 -9.37 -19.64
N LEU A 127 -13.82 -8.64 -18.53
CA LEU A 127 -13.53 -9.19 -17.19
C LEU A 127 -14.11 -8.31 -16.10
N SER A 128 -14.20 -8.84 -14.89
CA SER A 128 -14.54 -8.08 -13.69
C SER A 128 -13.63 -8.46 -12.53
N PHE A 129 -13.49 -7.57 -11.56
CA PHE A 129 -12.87 -7.94 -10.29
C PHE A 129 -13.50 -7.22 -9.11
N SER A 130 -13.37 -7.84 -7.93
CA SER A 130 -13.70 -7.18 -6.66
C SER A 130 -12.45 -6.93 -5.84
N ILE A 131 -12.46 -5.87 -5.04
CA ILE A 131 -11.41 -5.58 -4.06
C ILE A 131 -12.08 -5.47 -2.70
N GLU A 132 -11.66 -6.31 -1.77
CA GLU A 132 -11.93 -6.16 -0.34
C GLU A 132 -10.70 -5.53 0.31
N LEU A 133 -10.90 -4.49 1.10
CA LEU A 133 -9.81 -3.72 1.68
C LEU A 133 -9.76 -3.98 3.19
N LYS A 134 -8.55 -4.16 3.74
CA LYS A 134 -8.35 -4.36 5.18
C LYS A 134 -7.11 -3.61 5.63
N LYS A 135 -7.30 -2.50 6.35
CA LYS A 135 -6.21 -1.72 6.93
C LYS A 135 -6.01 -2.04 8.42
N GLY A 136 -7.10 -2.17 9.16
CA GLY A 136 -7.07 -2.36 10.61
C GLY A 136 -7.94 -3.50 11.13
N ASP A 137 -8.94 -3.93 10.37
CA ASP A 137 -9.75 -5.10 10.70
C ASP A 137 -9.03 -6.39 10.27
N GLU A 138 -9.01 -7.39 11.15
CA GLU A 138 -8.30 -8.67 10.95
C GLU A 138 -9.27 -9.83 10.69
N HIS A 139 -10.56 -9.57 10.44
CA HIS A 139 -11.53 -10.58 9.99
C HIS A 139 -11.34 -10.94 8.51
N TYR A 140 -10.14 -11.38 8.13
CA TYR A 140 -9.76 -11.70 6.75
C TYR A 140 -10.59 -12.83 6.16
N GLU A 141 -11.03 -13.78 6.99
CA GLU A 141 -11.81 -14.95 6.59
C GLU A 141 -13.15 -14.62 5.91
N LYS A 142 -13.66 -13.39 6.08
CA LYS A 142 -14.90 -12.93 5.42
C LYS A 142 -14.69 -12.52 3.96
N SER A 143 -13.46 -12.33 3.52
CA SER A 143 -13.14 -11.83 2.18
C SER A 143 -13.54 -12.80 1.08
N SER A 144 -13.38 -14.12 1.27
CA SER A 144 -13.78 -15.12 0.28
C SER A 144 -15.31 -15.21 0.11
N GLU A 145 -16.08 -15.01 1.19
CA GLU A 145 -17.54 -14.95 1.13
C GLU A 145 -18.02 -13.69 0.40
N ALA A 146 -17.39 -12.53 0.65
CA ALA A 146 -17.69 -11.30 -0.06
C ALA A 146 -17.36 -11.41 -1.56
N ALA A 147 -16.24 -12.04 -1.90
CA ALA A 147 -15.83 -12.34 -3.27
C ALA A 147 -16.87 -13.22 -4.00
N TYR A 148 -17.26 -14.34 -3.38
CA TYR A 148 -18.32 -15.21 -3.91
C TYR A 148 -19.63 -14.44 -4.16
N LEU A 149 -20.04 -13.59 -3.21
CA LEU A 149 -21.25 -12.80 -3.37
C LEU A 149 -21.15 -11.73 -4.45
N ALA A 150 -19.95 -11.21 -4.73
CA ALA A 150 -19.72 -10.31 -5.85
C ALA A 150 -20.04 -11.01 -7.16
N GLU A 151 -19.46 -12.20 -7.42
CA GLU A 151 -19.76 -12.98 -8.63
C GLU A 151 -21.24 -13.38 -8.69
N ALA A 152 -21.80 -13.82 -7.55
CA ALA A 152 -23.16 -14.34 -7.49
C ALA A 152 -24.26 -13.31 -7.84
N ASN A 153 -23.97 -12.01 -7.65
CA ASN A 153 -24.93 -10.92 -7.80
C ASN A 153 -24.66 -10.01 -9.00
N THR A 154 -23.69 -10.35 -9.84
CA THR A 154 -23.27 -9.54 -11.00
C THR A 154 -23.26 -10.39 -12.27
N ASP A 155 -22.77 -9.84 -13.39
CA ASP A 155 -22.74 -10.54 -14.67
C ASP A 155 -21.84 -11.79 -14.63
N HIS A 156 -22.46 -12.96 -14.76
CA HIS A 156 -21.80 -14.26 -14.70
C HIS A 156 -21.05 -14.65 -15.98
N ASP A 157 -21.25 -13.93 -17.09
CA ASP A 157 -20.66 -14.29 -18.37
C ASP A 157 -19.19 -13.84 -18.50
N LYS A 158 -18.66 -13.13 -17.50
CA LYS A 158 -17.29 -12.62 -17.47
C LYS A 158 -16.37 -13.44 -16.55
N PRO A 159 -15.08 -13.57 -16.87
CA PRO A 159 -14.09 -14.03 -15.91
C PRO A 159 -13.95 -13.04 -14.76
N TRP A 160 -13.77 -13.58 -13.56
CA TRP A 160 -13.63 -12.85 -12.31
C TRP A 160 -12.26 -13.06 -11.67
N THR A 161 -11.80 -12.02 -10.98
CA THR A 161 -10.65 -12.08 -10.08
C THR A 161 -11.01 -11.33 -8.80
N HIS A 162 -10.53 -11.81 -7.66
CA HIS A 162 -10.85 -11.21 -6.36
C HIS A 162 -9.58 -10.85 -5.64
N TYR A 163 -9.56 -9.64 -5.09
CA TYR A 163 -8.39 -9.11 -4.40
C TYR A 163 -8.68 -8.82 -2.94
N LEU A 164 -7.80 -9.26 -2.05
CA LEU A 164 -7.69 -8.78 -0.68
C LEU A 164 -6.53 -7.79 -0.60
N LEU A 165 -6.84 -6.50 -0.41
CA LEU A 165 -5.84 -5.44 -0.27
C LEU A 165 -5.48 -5.20 1.20
N VAL A 166 -4.24 -5.51 1.57
CA VAL A 166 -3.75 -5.50 2.95
C VAL A 166 -2.36 -4.85 3.07
N PRO A 167 -2.01 -4.25 4.22
CA PRO A 167 -0.63 -3.83 4.49
C PRO A 167 0.28 -5.06 4.59
N GLU A 168 1.48 -5.02 3.97
CA GLU A 168 2.44 -6.13 4.02
C GLU A 168 2.85 -6.48 5.46
N LEU A 169 2.93 -5.49 6.36
CA LEU A 169 3.18 -5.70 7.80
C LEU A 169 2.11 -6.60 8.48
N LYS A 170 0.94 -6.77 7.86
CA LYS A 170 -0.13 -7.66 8.34
C LYS A 170 -0.05 -9.08 7.77
N GLN A 171 0.93 -9.37 6.92
CA GLN A 171 1.14 -10.71 6.38
C GLN A 171 1.12 -11.82 7.45
N PRO A 172 1.76 -11.68 8.64
CA PRO A 172 1.67 -12.70 9.68
C PRO A 172 0.23 -12.97 10.14
N ALA A 173 -0.59 -11.91 10.30
CA ALA A 173 -1.98 -12.05 10.71
C ALA A 173 -2.84 -12.71 9.61
N VAL A 174 -2.54 -12.42 8.34
CA VAL A 174 -3.18 -13.09 7.20
C VAL A 174 -2.82 -14.58 7.16
N VAL A 175 -1.53 -14.92 7.35
CA VAL A 175 -1.08 -16.32 7.45
C VAL A 175 -1.75 -17.05 8.60
N ASP A 176 -1.83 -16.42 9.78
CA ASP A 176 -2.50 -17.00 10.95
C ASP A 176 -3.99 -17.25 10.70
N ALA A 177 -4.67 -16.38 9.93
CA ALA A 177 -6.08 -16.52 9.61
C ALA A 177 -6.39 -17.68 8.63
N PHE A 178 -5.50 -17.93 7.66
CA PHE A 178 -5.75 -18.92 6.60
C PHE A 178 -4.95 -20.22 6.73
N GLY A 179 -3.90 -20.25 7.55
CA GLY A 179 -3.10 -21.46 7.82
C GLY A 179 -2.50 -22.04 6.54
N ASP A 180 -2.85 -23.29 6.22
CA ASP A 180 -2.35 -23.99 5.03
C ASP A 180 -3.09 -23.57 3.72
N ASN A 181 -4.14 -22.75 3.81
CA ASN A 181 -4.95 -22.31 2.68
C ASN A 181 -4.42 -21.04 2.01
N ILE A 182 -3.14 -20.72 2.18
CA ILE A 182 -2.49 -19.55 1.59
C ILE A 182 -1.17 -19.95 0.96
N ASP A 183 -0.94 -19.54 -0.29
CA ASP A 183 0.37 -19.63 -0.93
C ASP A 183 0.99 -18.24 -1.04
N LEU A 184 2.06 -18.05 -0.27
CA LEU A 184 2.93 -16.87 -0.32
C LEU A 184 4.26 -17.14 -1.03
N SER A 185 4.52 -18.40 -1.41
CA SER A 185 5.83 -18.89 -1.84
C SER A 185 5.98 -19.03 -3.37
N GLY A 186 4.89 -18.84 -4.10
CA GLY A 186 4.83 -19.02 -5.54
C GLY A 186 5.56 -17.94 -6.35
N ALA A 187 5.81 -18.24 -7.64
CA ALA A 187 6.31 -17.28 -8.62
C ALA A 187 5.21 -16.33 -9.16
N GLY A 188 3.99 -16.43 -8.64
CA GLY A 188 2.82 -15.63 -9.03
C GLY A 188 2.27 -14.79 -7.86
N THR A 189 1.11 -14.17 -8.06
CA THR A 189 0.44 -13.38 -7.02
C THR A 189 0.11 -14.25 -5.80
N PRO A 190 0.43 -13.82 -4.56
CA PRO A 190 0.06 -14.59 -3.38
C PRO A 190 -1.46 -14.82 -3.34
N THR A 191 -1.89 -16.03 -3.03
CA THR A 191 -3.30 -16.43 -3.20
C THR A 191 -3.83 -17.17 -1.98
N ILE A 192 -5.05 -16.84 -1.58
CA ILE A 192 -5.84 -17.54 -0.57
C ILE A 192 -6.77 -18.52 -1.29
N TYR A 193 -6.64 -19.80 -0.99
CA TYR A 193 -7.48 -20.85 -1.55
C TYR A 193 -8.71 -21.10 -0.70
N SER A 194 -9.85 -21.31 -1.35
CA SER A 194 -11.10 -21.64 -0.65
C SER A 194 -11.77 -22.88 -1.21
N GLU A 195 -12.02 -23.88 -0.36
CA GLU A 195 -12.85 -25.03 -0.74
C GLU A 195 -14.36 -24.68 -0.75
N ALA A 196 -14.76 -23.65 0.00
CA ALA A 196 -16.16 -23.29 0.24
C ALA A 196 -16.65 -22.13 -0.64
N PHE A 197 -15.74 -21.28 -1.10
CA PHE A 197 -16.02 -20.09 -1.89
C PHE A 197 -15.06 -20.01 -3.08
N VAL A 198 -14.69 -18.79 -3.47
CA VAL A 198 -13.75 -18.50 -4.55
C VAL A 198 -12.37 -18.15 -3.98
N ASP A 199 -11.35 -18.40 -4.78
CA ASP A 199 -9.97 -18.02 -4.46
C ASP A 199 -9.82 -16.49 -4.50
N VAL A 200 -8.93 -15.97 -3.65
CA VAL A 200 -8.68 -14.53 -3.53
C VAL A 200 -7.19 -14.26 -3.62
N GLU A 201 -6.79 -13.43 -4.58
CA GLU A 201 -5.43 -12.93 -4.70
C GLU A 201 -5.15 -11.86 -3.64
N ILE A 202 -3.95 -11.84 -3.08
CA ILE A 202 -3.53 -10.81 -2.13
C ILE A 202 -2.80 -9.73 -2.88
N LEU A 203 -3.25 -8.49 -2.69
CA LEU A 203 -2.53 -7.30 -3.10
C LEU A 203 -2.01 -6.57 -1.87
N TRP A 204 -0.78 -6.10 -1.98
CA TRP A 204 -0.17 -5.33 -0.92
C TRP A 204 -0.29 -3.83 -1.22
N TRP A 205 -0.38 -3.01 -0.17
CA TRP A 205 -0.39 -1.56 -0.36
C TRP A 205 0.89 -0.99 -0.99
N ASN A 206 2.03 -1.68 -0.85
CA ASN A 206 3.27 -1.32 -1.52
C ASN A 206 3.14 -1.45 -3.05
N ASP A 207 2.40 -2.45 -3.56
CA ASP A 207 2.13 -2.68 -4.97
C ASP A 207 1.23 -1.57 -5.52
N VAL A 208 0.24 -1.12 -4.75
CA VAL A 208 -0.61 0.02 -5.11
C VAL A 208 0.23 1.30 -5.25
N ALA A 209 1.09 1.61 -4.27
CA ALA A 209 1.95 2.78 -4.33
C ALA A 209 2.93 2.71 -5.51
N ALA A 210 3.55 1.54 -5.74
CA ALA A 210 4.46 1.33 -6.86
C ALA A 210 3.76 1.43 -8.23
N ALA A 211 2.58 0.86 -8.38
CA ALA A 211 1.77 0.97 -9.61
C ALA A 211 1.36 2.41 -9.89
N LEU A 212 0.96 3.17 -8.86
CA LEU A 212 0.67 4.60 -9.00
C LEU A 212 1.91 5.40 -9.42
N ARG A 213 3.08 5.14 -8.81
CA ARG A 213 4.36 5.77 -9.18
C ARG A 213 4.71 5.53 -10.65
N ARG A 214 4.42 4.34 -11.19
CA ARG A 214 4.63 4.05 -12.62
C ARG A 214 3.60 4.76 -13.49
N ALA A 215 2.32 4.62 -13.16
CA ALA A 215 1.22 5.17 -13.94
C ALA A 215 1.23 6.70 -14.04
N ILE A 216 1.61 7.42 -12.97
CA ILE A 216 1.60 8.90 -12.94
C ILE A 216 2.51 9.55 -13.97
N THR A 217 3.57 8.86 -14.39
CA THR A 217 4.54 9.38 -15.36
C THR A 217 3.99 9.47 -16.78
N ALA A 218 2.94 8.72 -17.09
CA ALA A 218 2.37 8.62 -18.43
C ALA A 218 0.87 8.99 -18.50
N GLU A 219 0.20 9.18 -17.36
CA GLU A 219 -1.18 9.67 -17.31
C GLU A 219 -1.24 11.16 -17.65
N ILE A 220 -2.13 11.59 -18.55
CA ILE A 220 -2.17 12.99 -19.02
C ILE A 220 -3.05 13.86 -18.10
N ASN A 221 -3.98 13.25 -17.36
CA ASN A 221 -4.92 13.97 -16.53
C ASN A 221 -4.26 14.56 -15.26
N GLU A 222 -4.00 15.86 -15.25
CA GLU A 222 -3.38 16.56 -14.12
C GLU A 222 -4.14 16.40 -12.78
N ASN A 223 -5.47 16.33 -12.81
CA ASN A 223 -6.26 16.11 -11.59
C ASN A 223 -6.09 14.68 -11.06
N TRP A 224 -5.97 13.72 -11.97
CA TRP A 224 -5.62 12.35 -11.61
C TRP A 224 -4.23 12.30 -11.02
N GLN A 225 -3.24 12.92 -11.69
CA GLN A 225 -1.86 12.97 -11.17
C GLN A 225 -1.81 13.58 -9.78
N ALA A 226 -2.51 14.69 -9.52
CA ALA A 226 -2.55 15.30 -8.19
C ALA A 226 -3.16 14.38 -7.12
N SER A 227 -4.22 13.67 -7.48
CA SER A 227 -4.87 12.70 -6.58
C SER A 227 -3.96 11.50 -6.33
N ALA A 228 -3.31 10.97 -7.37
CA ALA A 228 -2.39 9.84 -7.29
C ALA A 228 -1.16 10.20 -6.46
N TYR A 229 -0.53 11.36 -6.71
CA TYR A 229 0.63 11.85 -5.97
C TYR A 229 0.33 11.91 -4.47
N LEU A 230 -0.79 12.54 -4.10
CA LEU A 230 -1.19 12.63 -2.70
C LEU A 230 -1.52 11.24 -2.12
N PHE A 231 -2.12 10.34 -2.90
CA PHE A 231 -2.42 9.00 -2.41
C PHE A 231 -1.15 8.17 -2.17
N ILE A 232 -0.16 8.25 -3.07
CA ILE A 232 1.16 7.64 -2.89
C ILE A 232 1.78 8.12 -1.58
N THR A 233 1.85 9.44 -1.37
CA THR A 233 2.38 10.03 -0.12
C THR A 233 1.68 9.46 1.12
N LEU A 234 0.36 9.33 1.08
CA LEU A 234 -0.42 8.84 2.22
C LEU A 234 -0.23 7.33 2.44
N ILE A 235 -0.18 6.52 1.39
CA ILE A 235 0.09 5.08 1.51
C ILE A 235 1.47 4.89 2.15
N GLU A 236 2.50 5.54 1.60
CA GLU A 236 3.88 5.39 2.05
C GLU A 236 4.05 5.84 3.50
N GLN A 237 3.52 7.01 3.87
CA GLN A 237 3.71 7.53 5.23
C GLN A 237 2.74 6.97 6.28
N LYS A 238 1.53 6.51 5.88
CA LYS A 238 0.48 6.09 6.86
C LYS A 238 0.18 4.62 6.88
N ILE A 239 0.45 3.90 5.79
CA ILE A 239 0.28 2.45 5.75
C ILE A 239 1.63 1.77 5.91
N MET A 240 2.63 2.21 5.13
CA MET A 240 3.98 1.65 5.15
C MET A 240 4.88 2.31 6.22
N GLN A 241 4.40 3.41 6.82
CA GLN A 241 5.06 4.14 7.89
C GLN A 241 6.41 4.76 7.50
N PHE A 242 6.69 4.95 6.22
CA PHE A 242 7.97 5.48 5.75
C PHE A 242 8.24 6.91 6.23
N HIS A 243 9.52 7.19 6.50
CA HIS A 243 9.99 8.52 6.84
C HIS A 243 10.06 9.41 5.60
N SER A 244 9.56 10.64 5.74
CA SER A 244 9.81 11.69 4.74
C SER A 244 11.20 12.30 4.89
N GLN A 245 11.71 12.92 3.83
CA GLN A 245 12.98 13.67 3.85
C GLN A 245 12.99 14.71 4.98
N SER A 246 11.92 15.51 5.09
CA SER A 246 11.81 16.51 6.16
C SER A 246 11.82 15.91 7.58
N ALA A 247 11.27 14.69 7.77
CA ALA A 247 11.34 13.99 9.04
C ALA A 247 12.76 13.49 9.34
N ILE A 248 13.46 12.95 8.33
CA ILE A 248 14.86 12.52 8.44
C ILE A 248 15.77 13.70 8.82
N GLU A 249 15.57 14.86 8.18
CA GLU A 249 16.31 16.08 8.51
C GLU A 249 16.08 16.55 9.94
N GLN A 250 14.86 16.45 10.45
CA GLN A 250 14.55 16.78 11.85
C GLN A 250 15.20 15.80 12.84
N ILE A 251 15.18 14.50 12.54
CA ILE A 251 15.82 13.47 13.35
C ILE A 251 17.34 13.69 13.41
N THR A 252 17.97 14.00 12.27
CA THR A 252 19.42 14.17 12.15
C THR A 252 19.91 15.52 12.70
N ALA A 253 19.13 16.60 12.56
CA ALA A 253 19.46 17.91 13.13
C ALA A 253 19.30 17.97 14.66
N GLY A 254 18.54 17.03 15.24
CA GLY A 254 18.14 17.02 16.65
C GLY A 254 19.27 16.88 17.67
N GLY A 255 20.45 16.36 17.30
CA GLY A 255 21.68 16.30 18.12
C GLY A 255 21.62 15.54 19.46
N ASP A 256 20.45 15.41 20.06
CA ASP A 256 20.14 14.68 21.28
C ASP A 256 19.11 13.59 20.96
N VAL A 257 19.29 12.45 21.63
CA VAL A 257 18.51 11.20 21.59
C VAL A 257 17.23 11.30 20.75
N PRO A 258 17.13 10.59 19.60
CA PRO A 258 15.92 10.60 18.80
C PRO A 258 14.75 10.25 19.72
N ASP A 259 13.72 11.10 19.71
CA ASP A 259 12.53 10.89 20.52
C ASP A 259 12.10 9.44 20.34
N LEU A 260 12.05 8.65 21.42
CA LEU A 260 11.71 7.23 21.36
C LEU A 260 10.34 6.99 20.69
N ALA A 261 9.53 8.03 20.55
CA ALA A 261 8.31 8.03 19.76
C ALA A 261 8.55 8.11 18.23
N SER A 262 9.60 8.78 17.73
CA SER A 262 9.93 8.90 16.30
C SER A 262 10.68 7.68 15.74
N VAL A 263 11.26 6.85 16.60
CA VAL A 263 11.95 5.58 16.25
C VAL A 263 10.98 4.38 16.22
N ARG A 264 9.73 4.54 16.69
CA ARG A 264 8.77 3.45 16.77
C ARG A 264 8.05 3.22 15.44
N GLY A 265 8.43 2.17 14.73
CA GLY A 265 7.54 1.44 13.82
C GLY A 265 8.00 1.34 12.38
N VAL A 266 8.99 2.14 11.97
CA VAL A 266 9.47 2.13 10.58
C VAL A 266 10.62 1.15 10.47
N ASP A 267 10.43 0.09 9.69
CA ASP A 267 11.52 -0.73 9.23
C ASP A 267 12.27 0.06 8.14
N ILE A 268 13.42 0.63 8.51
CA ILE A 268 14.26 1.41 7.59
C ILE A 268 14.72 0.53 6.42
N ASP A 269 14.95 -0.76 6.65
CA ASP A 269 15.39 -1.68 5.60
C ASP A 269 14.27 -1.90 4.58
N ASP A 270 13.02 -1.97 5.02
CA ASP A 270 11.86 -2.02 4.12
C ASP A 270 11.73 -0.75 3.27
N GLN A 271 11.95 0.44 3.87
CA GLN A 271 11.95 1.69 3.12
C GLN A 271 13.08 1.75 2.09
N ILE A 272 14.29 1.32 2.46
CA ILE A 272 15.44 1.24 1.55
C ILE A 272 15.13 0.28 0.40
N LYS A 273 14.64 -0.92 0.70
CA LYS A 273 14.26 -1.95 -0.28
C LYS A 273 13.21 -1.42 -1.26
N TYR A 274 12.17 -0.78 -0.74
CA TYR A 274 11.12 -0.17 -1.56
C TYR A 274 11.66 0.93 -2.48
N LEU A 275 12.45 1.87 -1.94
CA LEU A 275 13.00 2.97 -2.72
C LEU A 275 13.94 2.47 -3.82
N ARG A 276 14.81 1.49 -3.52
CA ARG A 276 15.67 0.83 -4.52
C ARG A 276 14.85 0.20 -5.64
N ALA A 277 13.81 -0.57 -5.30
CA ALA A 277 12.91 -1.17 -6.29
C ALA A 277 12.23 -0.11 -7.16
N SER A 278 11.76 0.99 -6.56
CA SER A 278 11.09 2.09 -7.28
C SER A 278 12.01 2.84 -8.25
N LEU A 279 13.31 2.89 -7.95
CA LEU A 279 14.34 3.52 -8.79
C LEU A 279 14.85 2.60 -9.92
N GLY A 280 14.38 1.35 -9.99
CA GLY A 280 14.85 0.34 -10.93
C GLY A 280 16.14 -0.38 -10.51
N GLY A 281 16.52 -0.30 -9.22
CA GLY A 281 17.61 -1.10 -8.63
C GLY A 281 17.16 -2.50 -8.20
N ASP A 282 18.10 -3.44 -8.04
CA ASP A 282 17.80 -4.76 -7.43
C ASP A 282 17.45 -4.55 -5.94
N PRO A 283 16.31 -5.06 -5.44
CA PRO A 283 15.96 -4.99 -4.02
C PRO A 283 16.95 -5.70 -3.08
N ARG A 284 17.95 -6.41 -3.62
CA ARG A 284 18.95 -7.21 -2.89
C ARG A 284 20.34 -6.58 -2.78
N ASP A 285 20.59 -5.46 -3.47
CA ASP A 285 21.73 -4.57 -3.20
C ASP A 285 21.38 -3.62 -2.05
#